data_AF-A0A956QGA9-F1
#
_entry.id   AF-A0A956QGA9-F1
#
_cell.length_a   1.000
_cell.length_b   1.000
_cell.length_c   1.000
_cell.angle_alpha   90.00
_cell.angle_beta   90.00
_cell.angle_gamma   90.00
#
_symmetry.space_group_name_H-M   'P 1'
#
loop_
_entity.id
_entity.type
_entity.pdbx_description
1 polymer ?
#
loop_
_entity_poly.entity_id
_entity_poly.type
_entity_poly.pdbx_seq_one_letter_code
_entity_poly.pdbx_strand_id
1 'polypeptide(L)'
;DAAWVGGLDVLKDWLRLRERAFTAEAREYGLPAPKGVALVGIPGTGKSLTAKMVAALWKVPLLRLDVGALFGGLMGQSEERTRQALALAETVAPCVLWIDEIEKATQANEMGTGTTQRVIGTILTWMQEKTAPCFVVATANDVAKIPAELMRRGRFDEVFFLDLPTHDERRQIFSVHLKQRNRLSADYDLERLAGESQGLVGAELEQAIIEAMYTAFNQDREFTTDDIVSALERLVPLSVSCRETVEYLRGWLQEGRAQSASFRENREASVNFVPLPSPFSTN
;
A
#
# COMPACT_ATOMS: atom_id res chain seq x y z
N ASP A 1 13.69 7.73 -2.46
CA ASP A 1 13.24 8.98 -1.84
C ASP A 1 11.73 8.89 -1.63
N ALA A 2 11.18 9.43 -0.53
CA ALA A 2 9.72 9.51 -0.33
C ALA A 2 9.01 10.39 -1.37
N ALA A 3 9.77 11.23 -2.10
CA ALA A 3 9.30 11.97 -3.27
C ALA A 3 8.84 11.09 -4.45
N TRP A 4 8.96 9.76 -4.35
CA TRP A 4 8.63 8.79 -5.40
C TRP A 4 7.21 8.19 -5.28
N VAL A 5 6.36 8.73 -4.42
CA VAL A 5 4.95 8.33 -4.31
C VAL A 5 4.08 9.56 -4.57
N GLY A 6 3.21 9.52 -5.58
CA GLY A 6 2.19 10.56 -5.81
C GLY A 6 0.96 10.34 -4.93
N GLY A 7 0.36 11.41 -4.42
CA GLY A 7 -0.84 11.36 -3.58
C GLY A 7 -0.61 10.83 -2.16
N LEU A 8 -1.67 10.35 -1.51
CA LEU A 8 -1.65 9.77 -0.16
C LEU A 8 -1.19 10.76 0.93
N ASP A 9 -1.55 12.05 0.80
CA ASP A 9 -1.01 13.11 1.63
C ASP A 9 -1.38 12.95 3.11
N VAL A 10 -2.58 12.45 3.42
CA VAL A 10 -3.01 12.20 4.81
C VAL A 10 -2.16 11.11 5.45
N LEU A 11 -1.90 10.02 4.72
CA LEU A 11 -1.01 8.97 5.18
C LEU A 11 0.43 9.48 5.35
N LYS A 12 0.94 10.26 4.40
CA LYS A 12 2.30 10.85 4.48
C LYS A 12 2.43 11.77 5.70
N ASP A 13 1.45 12.63 5.95
CA ASP A 13 1.45 13.53 7.10
C ASP A 13 1.40 12.75 8.42
N TRP A 14 0.57 11.71 8.48
CA TRP A 14 0.48 10.82 9.64
C TRP A 14 1.82 10.12 9.93
N LEU A 15 2.56 9.71 8.88
CA LEU A 15 3.88 9.09 8.98
C LEU A 15 4.97 10.09 9.36
N ARG A 16 4.96 11.31 8.80
CA ARG A 16 5.92 12.38 9.14
C ARG A 16 5.85 12.77 10.61
N LEU A 17 4.63 12.85 11.16
CA LEU A 17 4.43 13.15 12.58
C LEU A 17 5.13 12.13 13.51
N ARG A 18 5.30 10.89 13.03
CA ARG A 18 5.86 9.76 13.79
C ARG A 18 7.33 9.47 13.49
N GLU A 19 7.95 10.19 12.55
CA GLU A 19 9.35 9.97 12.15
C GLU A 19 10.32 9.97 13.33
N ARG A 20 10.11 10.91 14.27
CA ARG A 20 10.99 11.07 15.44
C ARG A 20 10.68 10.11 16.58
N ALA A 21 9.65 9.27 16.47
CA ALA A 21 9.19 8.45 17.59
C ALA A 21 10.16 7.31 17.97
N PHE A 22 11.19 7.05 17.16
CA PHE A 22 12.26 6.08 17.46
C PHE A 22 13.52 6.69 18.08
N THR A 23 13.55 8.01 18.28
CA THR A 23 14.70 8.73 18.84
C THR A 23 14.85 8.52 20.35
N ALA A 24 16.04 8.76 20.90
CA ALA A 24 16.29 8.66 22.34
C ALA A 24 15.47 9.71 23.11
N GLU A 25 15.36 10.92 22.56
CA GLU A 25 14.59 12.03 23.11
C GLU A 25 13.10 11.69 23.21
N ALA A 26 12.55 10.98 22.22
CA ALA A 26 11.16 10.50 22.28
C ALA A 26 10.95 9.49 23.41
N ARG A 27 11.94 8.62 23.68
CA ARG A 27 11.88 7.67 24.80
C ARG A 27 12.00 8.36 26.15
N GLU A 28 12.90 9.33 26.29
CA GLU A 28 13.06 10.14 27.50
C GLU A 28 11.80 10.97 27.80
N TYR A 29 11.13 11.49 26.76
CA TYR A 29 9.83 12.15 26.88
C TYR A 29 8.69 11.19 27.32
N GLY A 30 8.90 9.88 27.23
CA GLY A 30 7.88 8.88 27.51
C GLY A 30 6.91 8.64 26.36
N LEU A 31 7.27 9.00 25.12
CA LEU A 31 6.46 8.72 23.94
C LEU A 31 6.50 7.21 23.62
N PRO A 32 5.34 6.53 23.51
CA PRO A 32 5.32 5.15 23.09
C PRO A 32 5.77 5.04 21.62
N ALA A 33 6.60 4.04 21.33
CA ALA A 33 7.03 3.75 19.98
C ALA A 33 5.83 3.30 19.11
N PRO A 34 5.69 3.79 17.87
CA PRO A 34 4.63 3.37 16.97
C PRO A 34 4.78 1.88 16.64
N LYS A 35 3.66 1.17 16.64
CA LYS A 35 3.60 -0.28 16.42
C LYS A 35 3.56 -0.61 14.95
N GLY A 36 2.74 0.10 14.18
CA GLY A 36 2.54 -0.23 12.77
C GLY A 36 1.31 0.37 12.13
N VAL A 37 1.21 0.18 10.82
CA VAL A 37 0.09 0.58 9.99
C VAL A 37 -0.35 -0.59 9.11
N ALA A 38 -1.66 -0.75 8.95
CA ALA A 38 -2.23 -1.64 7.94
C ALA A 38 -2.66 -0.81 6.72
N LEU A 39 -2.27 -1.23 5.53
CA LEU A 39 -2.61 -0.60 4.25
C LEU A 39 -3.54 -1.55 3.49
N VAL A 40 -4.76 -1.11 3.25
CA VAL A 40 -5.79 -1.91 2.58
C VAL A 40 -6.25 -1.22 1.30
N GLY A 41 -6.61 -1.98 0.28
CA GLY A 41 -7.02 -1.44 -1.02
C GLY A 41 -6.82 -2.45 -2.13
N ILE A 42 -7.43 -2.27 -3.29
CA ILE A 42 -7.26 -3.19 -4.43
C ILE A 42 -5.79 -3.22 -4.91
N PRO A 43 -5.36 -4.27 -5.65
CA PRO A 43 -4.02 -4.31 -6.23
C PRO A 43 -3.69 -3.05 -7.03
N GLY A 44 -2.41 -2.63 -7.01
CA GLY A 44 -1.94 -1.49 -7.79
C GLY A 44 -2.19 -0.09 -7.21
N THR A 45 -2.84 0.04 -6.05
CA THR A 45 -3.04 1.35 -5.36
C THR A 45 -1.81 1.88 -4.60
N GLY A 46 -0.66 1.22 -4.72
CA GLY A 46 0.60 1.71 -4.14
C GLY A 46 0.94 1.21 -2.73
N LYS A 47 0.20 0.25 -2.15
CA LYS A 47 0.46 -0.30 -0.80
C LYS A 47 1.91 -0.73 -0.56
N SER A 48 2.46 -1.56 -1.46
CA SER A 48 3.85 -2.04 -1.36
C SER A 48 4.88 -0.93 -1.57
N LEU A 49 4.56 0.05 -2.43
CA LEU A 49 5.40 1.23 -2.66
C LEU A 49 5.44 2.12 -1.40
N THR A 50 4.29 2.27 -0.73
CA THR A 50 4.17 3.00 0.54
C THR A 50 5.03 2.38 1.64
N ALA A 51 5.13 1.04 1.74
CA ALA A 51 6.04 0.40 2.70
C ALA A 51 7.51 0.83 2.48
N LYS A 52 7.95 0.87 1.21
CA LYS A 52 9.28 1.37 0.84
C LYS A 52 9.44 2.86 1.15
N MET A 53 8.39 3.64 0.92
CA MET A 53 8.35 5.07 1.24
C MET A 53 8.54 5.32 2.74
N VAL A 54 7.90 4.54 3.63
CA VAL A 54 8.04 4.71 5.08
C VAL A 54 9.50 4.54 5.52
N ALA A 55 10.14 3.46 5.09
CA ALA A 55 11.54 3.20 5.42
C ALA A 55 12.48 4.31 4.91
N ALA A 56 12.24 4.79 3.67
CA ALA A 56 12.99 5.89 3.10
C ALA A 56 12.76 7.21 3.83
N LEU A 57 11.51 7.52 4.21
CA LEU A 57 11.14 8.73 4.94
C LEU A 57 11.81 8.76 6.30
N TRP A 58 11.79 7.66 7.04
CA TRP A 58 12.35 7.56 8.38
C TRP A 58 13.85 7.22 8.39
N LYS A 59 14.44 6.99 7.21
CA LYS A 59 15.87 6.64 7.02
C LYS A 59 16.29 5.41 7.82
N VAL A 60 15.44 4.40 7.85
CA VAL A 60 15.67 3.12 8.53
C VAL A 60 15.65 1.95 7.54
N PRO A 61 16.28 0.80 7.86
CA PRO A 61 16.21 -0.39 7.03
C PRO A 61 14.77 -0.86 6.78
N LEU A 62 14.52 -1.39 5.57
CA LEU A 62 13.29 -2.09 5.22
C LEU A 62 13.55 -3.60 5.21
N LEU A 63 12.84 -4.34 6.04
CA LEU A 63 12.82 -5.80 6.04
C LEU A 63 11.50 -6.28 5.44
N ARG A 64 11.54 -7.13 4.42
CA ARG A 64 10.34 -7.74 3.84
C ARG A 64 10.15 -9.14 4.43
N LEU A 65 9.02 -9.35 5.08
CA LEU A 65 8.57 -10.67 5.54
C LEU A 65 7.60 -11.25 4.51
N ASP A 66 8.06 -12.31 3.84
CA ASP A 66 7.22 -13.10 2.96
C ASP A 66 6.45 -14.13 3.79
N VAL A 67 5.16 -13.88 4.00
CA VAL A 67 4.33 -14.74 4.84
C VAL A 67 4.15 -16.12 4.22
N GLY A 68 4.14 -16.22 2.88
CA GLY A 68 4.09 -17.51 2.18
C GLY A 68 5.32 -18.38 2.49
N ALA A 69 6.50 -17.78 2.58
CA ALA A 69 7.75 -18.49 2.89
C ALA A 69 7.80 -19.05 4.34
N LEU A 70 6.95 -18.56 5.25
CA LEU A 70 6.81 -19.11 6.59
C LEU A 70 6.10 -20.47 6.58
N PHE A 71 5.29 -20.73 5.55
CA PHE A 71 4.50 -21.94 5.40
C PHE A 71 5.21 -22.93 4.47
N GLY A 72 5.74 -24.00 5.06
CA GLY A 72 6.38 -25.10 4.31
C GLY A 72 7.28 -25.96 5.20
N GLY A 73 7.06 -27.27 5.20
CA GLY A 73 7.82 -28.23 6.01
C GLY A 73 6.96 -29.02 7.01
N LEU A 74 7.60 -29.69 7.96
CA LEU A 74 6.95 -30.49 9.01
C LEU A 74 6.22 -29.59 10.04
N MET A 75 5.19 -30.13 10.71
CA MET A 75 4.46 -29.44 11.78
C MET A 75 5.43 -28.85 12.82
N GLY A 76 5.25 -27.56 13.16
CA GLY A 76 6.06 -26.83 14.15
C GLY A 76 7.21 -25.99 13.58
N GLN A 77 7.71 -26.30 12.37
CA GLN A 77 8.80 -25.51 11.76
C GLN A 77 8.39 -24.08 11.38
N SER A 78 7.12 -23.88 11.02
CA SER A 78 6.60 -22.55 10.66
C SER A 78 6.64 -21.55 11.83
N GLU A 79 6.29 -21.98 13.04
CA GLU A 79 6.37 -21.11 14.22
C GLU A 79 7.80 -20.75 14.58
N GLU A 80 8.71 -21.72 14.47
CA GLU A 80 10.12 -21.49 14.76
C GLU A 80 10.75 -20.52 13.75
N ARG A 81 10.48 -20.71 12.45
CA ARG A 81 10.88 -19.74 11.41
C ARG A 81 10.29 -18.36 11.66
N THR A 82 9.04 -18.29 12.11
CA THR A 82 8.40 -17.02 12.46
C THR A 82 9.14 -16.34 13.61
N ARG A 83 9.43 -17.05 14.71
CA ARG A 83 10.19 -16.49 15.83
C ARG A 83 11.60 -16.03 15.41
N GLN A 84 12.29 -16.80 14.58
CA GLN A 84 13.61 -16.42 14.06
C GLN A 84 13.55 -15.18 13.17
N ALA A 85 12.56 -15.09 12.29
CA ALA A 85 12.37 -13.91 11.43
C ALA A 85 12.06 -12.64 12.25
N LEU A 86 11.24 -12.77 13.29
CA LEU A 86 10.91 -11.66 14.18
C LEU A 86 12.11 -11.25 15.05
N ALA A 87 12.87 -12.21 15.59
CA ALA A 87 14.10 -11.93 16.31
C ALA A 87 15.12 -11.20 15.43
N LEU A 88 15.26 -11.60 14.16
CA LEU A 88 16.11 -10.88 13.20
C LEU A 88 15.62 -9.45 12.96
N ALA A 89 14.31 -9.20 12.92
CA ALA A 89 13.81 -7.84 12.82
C ALA A 89 14.19 -6.99 14.04
N GLU A 90 14.15 -7.56 15.25
CA GLU A 90 14.55 -6.87 16.47
C GLU A 90 16.06 -6.56 16.52
N THR A 91 16.91 -7.45 16.01
CA THR A 91 18.37 -7.18 15.97
C THR A 91 18.75 -6.07 15.00
N VAL A 92 17.93 -5.82 13.97
CA VAL A 92 18.12 -4.75 12.98
C VAL A 92 17.50 -3.42 13.42
N ALA A 93 16.71 -3.40 14.50
CA ALA A 93 15.97 -2.22 14.93
C ALA A 93 16.90 -1.01 15.22
N PRO A 94 16.49 0.24 14.87
CA PRO A 94 15.18 0.63 14.36
C PRO A 94 14.99 0.30 12.88
N CYS A 95 13.84 -0.28 12.53
CA CYS A 95 13.55 -0.71 11.15
C CYS A 95 12.05 -0.66 10.83
N VAL A 96 11.72 -0.73 9.54
CA VAL A 96 10.38 -1.03 9.05
C VAL A 96 10.32 -2.52 8.67
N LEU A 97 9.39 -3.26 9.28
CA LEU A 97 9.07 -4.63 8.90
C LEU A 97 7.81 -4.62 8.01
N TRP A 98 7.99 -4.86 6.72
CA TRP A 98 6.90 -4.97 5.76
C TRP A 98 6.41 -6.41 5.65
N ILE A 99 5.16 -6.64 6.05
CA ILE A 99 4.44 -7.90 5.90
C ILE A 99 3.55 -7.77 4.65
N ASP A 100 3.99 -8.37 3.55
CA ASP A 100 3.29 -8.26 2.27
C ASP A 100 2.13 -9.25 2.20
N GLU A 101 1.01 -8.81 1.60
CA GLU A 101 -0.21 -9.59 1.39
C GLU A 101 -0.59 -10.50 2.57
N ILE A 102 -0.83 -9.89 3.74
CA ILE A 102 -1.07 -10.62 5.00
C ILE A 102 -2.29 -11.57 4.92
N GLU A 103 -3.22 -11.32 4.01
CA GLU A 103 -4.35 -12.17 3.68
C GLU A 103 -3.94 -13.51 3.02
N LYS A 104 -2.75 -13.62 2.42
CA LYS A 104 -2.26 -14.91 1.91
C LYS A 104 -2.00 -15.90 3.03
N ALA A 105 -1.70 -15.39 4.23
CA ALA A 105 -1.59 -16.22 5.41
C ALA A 105 -2.88 -17.00 5.64
N THR A 106 -4.05 -16.35 5.52
CA THR A 106 -5.33 -17.00 5.83
C THR A 106 -5.78 -17.99 4.77
N GLN A 107 -5.41 -17.81 3.51
CA GLN A 107 -5.69 -18.79 2.45
C GLN A 107 -4.99 -20.14 2.70
N ALA A 108 -3.82 -20.13 3.37
CA ALA A 108 -3.16 -21.36 3.80
C ALA A 108 -3.93 -22.15 4.86
N ASN A 109 -5.02 -21.61 5.44
CA ASN A 109 -5.91 -22.36 6.35
C ASN A 109 -6.82 -23.37 5.65
N GLU A 110 -7.00 -23.32 4.33
CA GLU A 110 -7.91 -24.25 3.62
C GLU A 110 -7.45 -25.72 3.73
N MET A 111 -6.21 -25.98 4.16
CA MET A 111 -5.68 -27.32 4.45
C MET A 111 -5.86 -27.79 5.91
N GLY A 112 -6.54 -27.03 6.78
CA GLY A 112 -7.07 -27.54 8.07
C GLY A 112 -6.07 -27.82 9.20
N THR A 113 -4.84 -27.27 9.17
CA THR A 113 -3.78 -27.68 10.13
C THR A 113 -3.63 -26.82 11.40
N GLY A 114 -4.38 -25.72 11.56
CA GLY A 114 -4.22 -24.77 12.68
C GLY A 114 -2.84 -24.10 12.78
N THR A 115 -1.91 -24.42 11.88
CA THR A 115 -0.53 -23.90 11.85
C THR A 115 -0.53 -22.42 11.48
N THR A 116 -1.35 -22.03 10.51
CA THR A 116 -1.55 -20.64 10.09
C THR A 116 -2.02 -19.75 11.23
N GLN A 117 -3.04 -20.18 11.98
CA GLN A 117 -3.54 -19.41 13.13
C GLN A 117 -2.44 -19.21 14.19
N ARG A 118 -1.60 -20.22 14.43
CA ARG A 118 -0.46 -20.11 15.38
C ARG A 118 0.63 -19.18 14.89
N VAL A 119 0.97 -19.21 13.60
CA VAL A 119 1.93 -18.26 12.98
C VAL A 119 1.41 -16.82 13.07
N ILE A 120 0.18 -16.57 12.65
CA ILE A 120 -0.44 -15.23 12.76
C ILE A 120 -0.53 -14.80 14.23
N GLY A 121 -0.92 -15.70 15.13
CA GLY A 121 -0.96 -15.46 16.57
C GLY A 121 0.41 -15.08 17.13
N THR A 122 1.49 -15.71 16.65
CA THR A 122 2.87 -15.39 17.03
C THR A 122 3.25 -13.98 16.59
N ILE A 123 3.00 -13.62 15.32
CA ILE A 123 3.26 -12.28 14.79
C ILE A 123 2.46 -11.23 15.58
N LEU A 124 1.18 -11.49 15.83
CA LEU A 124 0.31 -10.61 16.59
C LEU A 124 0.85 -10.39 18.00
N THR A 125 1.14 -11.47 18.73
CA THR A 125 1.66 -11.42 20.11
C THR A 125 2.94 -10.60 20.16
N TRP A 126 3.88 -10.89 19.27
CA TRP A 126 5.11 -10.11 19.12
C TRP A 126 4.84 -8.62 18.85
N MET A 127 3.91 -8.26 17.95
CA MET A 127 3.55 -6.87 17.71
C MET A 127 3.05 -6.13 18.96
N GLN A 128 2.45 -6.84 19.92
CA GLN A 128 2.00 -6.25 21.18
C GLN A 128 3.11 -6.11 22.22
N GLU A 129 3.99 -7.10 22.29
CA GLU A 129 4.97 -7.26 23.38
C GLU A 129 6.34 -6.65 23.05
N LYS A 130 6.65 -6.47 21.76
CA LYS A 130 7.95 -5.95 21.33
C LYS A 130 8.25 -4.60 21.98
N THR A 131 9.47 -4.48 22.50
CA THR A 131 10.04 -3.21 22.97
C THR A 131 11.00 -2.60 21.96
N ALA A 132 11.49 -3.42 21.03
CA ALA A 132 12.34 -2.98 19.93
C ALA A 132 11.58 -2.01 19.00
N PRO A 133 12.24 -0.95 18.49
CA PRO A 133 11.64 0.05 17.60
C PRO A 133 11.45 -0.48 16.16
N CYS A 134 10.65 -1.53 16.01
CA CYS A 134 10.26 -2.09 14.72
C CYS A 134 8.88 -1.58 14.33
N PHE A 135 8.77 -0.81 13.25
CA PHE A 135 7.48 -0.37 12.71
C PHE A 135 6.93 -1.41 11.73
N VAL A 136 5.74 -1.94 11.97
CA VAL A 136 5.15 -2.92 11.05
C VAL A 136 4.32 -2.23 9.98
N VAL A 137 4.58 -2.48 8.71
CA VAL A 137 3.69 -2.13 7.60
C VAL A 137 3.07 -3.41 7.07
N ALA A 138 1.78 -3.63 7.30
CA ALA A 138 1.06 -4.77 6.73
C ALA A 138 0.26 -4.30 5.52
N THR A 139 0.32 -5.03 4.42
CA THR A 139 -0.48 -4.72 3.22
C THR A 139 -1.51 -5.80 2.98
N ALA A 140 -2.70 -5.42 2.54
CA ALA A 140 -3.72 -6.37 2.12
C ALA A 140 -4.54 -5.90 0.92
N ASN A 141 -4.82 -6.84 0.01
CA ASN A 141 -5.71 -6.61 -1.13
C ASN A 141 -7.17 -6.96 -0.81
N ASP A 142 -7.38 -7.89 0.12
CA ASP A 142 -8.70 -8.42 0.47
C ASP A 142 -8.89 -8.41 2.00
N VAL A 143 -9.61 -7.40 2.49
CA VAL A 143 -9.86 -7.22 3.93
C VAL A 143 -10.78 -8.29 4.50
N ALA A 144 -11.67 -8.89 3.67
CA ALA A 144 -12.56 -9.94 4.15
C ALA A 144 -11.80 -11.20 4.58
N LYS A 145 -10.57 -11.38 4.06
CA LYS A 145 -9.67 -12.48 4.41
C LYS A 145 -8.72 -12.15 5.56
N ILE A 146 -8.69 -10.90 6.05
CA ILE A 146 -7.86 -10.54 7.19
C ILE A 146 -8.57 -11.00 8.48
N PRO A 147 -7.90 -11.76 9.36
CA PRO A 147 -8.43 -12.10 10.67
C PRO A 147 -8.85 -10.86 11.44
N ALA A 148 -10.07 -10.86 12.02
CA ALA A 148 -10.58 -9.71 12.76
C ALA A 148 -9.65 -9.32 13.93
N GLU A 149 -8.88 -10.26 14.46
CA GLU A 149 -7.85 -10.08 15.49
C GLU A 149 -6.74 -9.11 15.07
N LEU A 150 -6.37 -9.08 13.79
CA LEU A 150 -5.39 -8.13 13.23
C LEU A 150 -5.94 -6.70 13.21
N MET A 151 -7.25 -6.55 13.03
CA MET A 151 -7.91 -5.26 12.93
C MET A 151 -8.34 -4.68 14.28
N ARG A 152 -8.07 -5.37 15.39
CA ARG A 152 -8.38 -4.87 16.74
C ARG A 152 -7.48 -3.69 17.11
N ARG A 153 -8.08 -2.65 17.69
CA ARG A 153 -7.36 -1.48 18.22
C ARG A 153 -6.23 -1.91 19.15
N GLY A 154 -5.05 -1.33 18.97
CA GLY A 154 -3.85 -1.59 19.77
C GLY A 154 -2.84 -2.58 19.16
N ARG A 155 -3.15 -3.17 18.00
CA ARG A 155 -2.20 -3.96 17.17
C ARG A 155 -1.51 -3.07 16.13
N PHE A 156 -2.32 -2.45 15.28
CA PHE A 156 -1.90 -1.34 14.44
C PHE A 156 -2.30 -0.03 15.11
N ASP A 157 -1.49 1.00 14.90
CA ASP A 157 -1.81 2.36 15.32
C ASP A 157 -2.89 2.95 14.42
N GLU A 158 -2.91 2.57 13.14
CA GLU A 158 -3.91 3.01 12.17
C GLU A 158 -4.10 2.00 11.03
N VAL A 159 -5.29 2.03 10.41
CA VAL A 159 -5.65 1.27 9.23
C VAL A 159 -6.01 2.25 8.12
N PHE A 160 -5.16 2.33 7.10
CA PHE A 160 -5.41 3.21 5.96
C PHE A 160 -6.00 2.46 4.77
N PHE A 161 -7.11 2.96 4.27
CA PHE A 161 -7.67 2.57 2.99
C PHE A 161 -7.09 3.44 1.87
N LEU A 162 -6.38 2.80 0.95
CA LEU A 162 -5.87 3.36 -0.29
C LEU A 162 -6.89 3.05 -1.39
N ASP A 163 -7.81 4.01 -1.59
CA ASP A 163 -8.80 3.98 -2.66
C ASP A 163 -8.17 4.35 -4.02
N LEU A 164 -8.98 4.42 -5.06
CA LEU A 164 -8.61 4.95 -6.36
C LEU A 164 -8.05 6.38 -6.24
N PRO A 165 -6.94 6.69 -6.92
CA PRO A 165 -6.34 8.01 -6.84
C PRO A 165 -7.29 9.09 -7.38
N THR A 166 -7.43 10.18 -6.64
CA THR A 166 -8.16 11.37 -7.08
C THR A 166 -7.52 11.99 -8.33
N HIS A 167 -8.22 12.93 -8.96
CA HIS A 167 -7.70 13.64 -10.14
C HIS A 167 -6.30 14.24 -9.87
N ASP A 168 -6.15 14.97 -8.77
CA ASP A 168 -4.88 15.58 -8.38
C ASP A 168 -3.80 14.54 -8.07
N GLU A 169 -4.18 13.44 -7.41
CA GLU A 169 -3.25 12.35 -7.14
C GLU A 169 -2.77 11.67 -8.42
N ARG A 170 -3.64 11.42 -9.41
CA ARG A 170 -3.24 10.90 -10.73
C ARG A 170 -2.23 11.82 -11.40
N ARG A 171 -2.48 13.13 -11.34
CA ARG A 171 -1.56 14.16 -11.85
C ARG A 171 -0.18 14.08 -11.21
N GLN A 172 -0.13 13.91 -9.88
CA GLN A 172 1.11 13.72 -9.14
C GLN A 172 1.79 12.39 -9.49
N ILE A 173 1.02 11.30 -9.63
CA ILE A 173 1.53 9.97 -10.00
C ILE A 173 2.20 10.02 -11.39
N PHE A 174 1.56 10.62 -12.40
CA PHE A 174 2.19 10.83 -13.70
C PHE A 174 3.49 11.63 -13.60
N SER A 175 3.49 12.75 -12.86
CA SER A 175 4.69 13.55 -12.67
C SER A 175 5.85 12.73 -12.08
N VAL A 176 5.56 11.92 -11.07
CA VAL A 176 6.55 11.06 -10.41
C VAL A 176 7.11 10.01 -11.38
N HIS A 177 6.25 9.29 -12.09
CA HIS A 177 6.70 8.24 -13.00
C HIS A 177 7.47 8.78 -14.21
N LEU A 178 7.11 9.96 -14.72
CA LEU A 178 7.86 10.65 -15.77
C LEU A 178 9.25 11.07 -15.26
N LYS A 179 9.34 11.65 -14.05
CA LYS A 179 10.62 12.04 -13.45
C LYS A 179 11.54 10.84 -13.22
N GLN A 180 11.01 9.71 -12.75
CA GLN A 180 11.77 8.47 -12.58
C GLN A 180 12.37 7.95 -13.90
N ARG A 181 11.78 8.32 -15.04
CA ARG A 181 12.23 7.97 -16.39
C ARG A 181 13.06 9.09 -17.04
N ASN A 182 13.57 10.02 -16.24
CA ASN A 182 14.35 11.18 -16.70
C ASN A 182 13.60 12.02 -17.74
N ARG A 183 12.31 12.29 -17.49
CA ARG A 183 11.49 13.20 -18.28
C ARG A 183 11.03 14.37 -17.44
N LEU A 184 11.01 15.57 -18.03
CA LEU A 184 10.48 16.75 -17.36
C LEU A 184 8.96 16.70 -17.45
N SER A 185 8.28 16.76 -16.30
CA SER A 185 6.81 16.71 -16.29
C SER A 185 6.15 17.89 -17.03
N ALA A 186 6.88 18.98 -17.26
CA ALA A 186 6.40 20.14 -18.00
C ALA A 186 6.25 19.88 -19.51
N ASP A 187 6.87 18.82 -20.03
CA ASP A 187 6.78 18.44 -21.45
C ASP A 187 5.51 17.64 -21.75
N TYR A 188 4.72 17.32 -20.71
CA TYR A 188 3.52 16.49 -20.80
C TYR A 188 2.32 17.23 -20.21
N ASP A 189 1.15 17.06 -20.83
CA ASP A 189 -0.10 17.64 -20.32
C ASP A 189 -0.67 16.74 -19.22
N LEU A 190 -0.18 16.94 -18.00
CA LEU A 190 -0.62 16.14 -16.86
C LEU A 190 -2.11 16.31 -16.55
N GLU A 191 -2.69 17.47 -16.86
CA GLU A 191 -4.11 17.75 -16.62
C GLU A 191 -4.97 16.86 -17.50
N ARG A 192 -4.65 16.80 -18.80
CA ARG A 192 -5.30 15.87 -19.73
C ARG A 192 -5.08 14.42 -19.31
N LEU A 193 -3.86 14.02 -18.95
CA LEU A 193 -3.58 12.65 -18.51
C LEU A 193 -4.40 12.27 -17.27
N ALA A 194 -4.55 13.17 -16.30
CA ALA A 194 -5.38 12.93 -15.13
C ALA A 194 -6.87 12.84 -15.47
N GLY A 195 -7.36 13.63 -16.44
CA GLY A 195 -8.73 13.55 -16.95
C GLY A 195 -9.06 12.23 -17.64
N GLU A 196 -8.16 11.75 -18.51
CA GLU A 196 -8.33 10.54 -19.33
C GLU A 196 -8.07 9.22 -18.57
N SER A 197 -7.74 9.29 -17.27
CA SER A 197 -7.33 8.14 -16.46
C SER A 197 -8.24 7.85 -15.27
N GLN A 198 -9.47 8.38 -15.29
CA GLN A 198 -10.43 8.15 -14.21
C GLN A 198 -10.70 6.64 -14.02
N GLY A 199 -10.62 6.20 -12.76
CA GLY A 199 -10.86 4.81 -12.40
C GLY A 199 -9.62 3.92 -12.44
N LEU A 200 -8.51 4.38 -13.01
CA LEU A 200 -7.26 3.63 -13.04
C LEU A 200 -6.49 3.78 -11.72
N VAL A 201 -5.79 2.71 -11.31
CA VAL A 201 -4.88 2.72 -10.16
C VAL A 201 -3.46 3.13 -10.58
N GLY A 202 -2.62 3.48 -9.60
CA GLY A 202 -1.25 3.96 -9.88
C GLY A 202 -0.42 3.02 -10.76
N ALA A 203 -0.52 1.70 -10.55
CA ALA A 203 0.18 0.72 -11.39
C ALA A 203 -0.27 0.73 -12.87
N GLU A 204 -1.55 1.02 -13.13
CA GLU A 204 -2.07 1.13 -14.50
C GLU A 204 -1.61 2.42 -15.18
N LEU A 205 -1.49 3.52 -14.43
CA LEU A 205 -0.91 4.77 -14.94
C LEU A 205 0.56 4.59 -15.32
N GLU A 206 1.32 3.88 -14.49
CA GLU A 206 2.70 3.51 -14.81
C GLU A 206 2.79 2.65 -16.07
N GLN A 207 1.90 1.66 -16.20
CA GLN A 207 1.87 0.79 -17.37
C GLN A 207 1.58 1.58 -18.64
N ALA A 208 0.65 2.53 -18.62
CA ALA A 208 0.35 3.37 -19.77
C ALA A 208 1.58 4.17 -20.25
N ILE A 209 2.39 4.69 -19.34
CA ILE A 209 3.66 5.34 -19.69
C ILE A 209 4.62 4.35 -20.34
N ILE A 210 4.74 3.13 -19.80
CA ILE A 210 5.63 2.10 -20.33
C ILE A 210 5.22 1.70 -21.76
N GLU A 211 3.91 1.52 -22.01
CA GLU A 211 3.39 1.20 -23.35
C GLU A 211 3.62 2.34 -24.35
N ALA A 212 3.43 3.59 -23.92
CA ALA A 212 3.75 4.77 -24.72
C ALA A 212 5.24 4.82 -25.09
N MET A 213 6.14 4.51 -24.15
CA MET A 213 7.57 4.42 -24.38
C MET A 213 7.92 3.34 -25.41
N TYR A 214 7.38 2.12 -25.28
CA TYR A 214 7.61 1.06 -26.26
C TYR A 214 7.13 1.44 -27.66
N THR A 215 5.96 2.07 -27.75
CA THR A 215 5.38 2.51 -29.02
C THR A 215 6.26 3.56 -29.71
N ALA A 216 6.65 4.61 -28.99
CA ALA A 216 7.46 5.69 -29.54
C ALA A 216 8.90 5.25 -29.86
N PHE A 217 9.49 4.42 -28.99
CA PHE A 217 10.84 3.87 -29.21
C PHE A 217 10.91 3.03 -30.49
N ASN A 218 9.91 2.18 -30.75
CA ASN A 218 9.83 1.41 -32.01
C ASN A 218 9.57 2.27 -33.25
N GLN A 219 9.24 3.55 -33.07
CA GLN A 219 9.05 4.53 -34.14
C GLN A 219 10.20 5.54 -34.22
N ASP A 220 11.32 5.27 -33.54
CA ASP A 220 12.51 6.12 -33.50
C ASP A 220 12.22 7.58 -33.07
N ARG A 221 11.29 7.76 -32.13
CA ARG A 221 10.91 9.09 -31.60
C ARG A 221 10.68 9.06 -30.09
N GLU A 222 10.60 10.25 -29.49
CA GLU A 222 10.20 10.41 -28.09
C GLU A 222 8.69 10.20 -27.94
N PHE A 223 8.27 9.67 -26.78
CA PHE A 223 6.84 9.50 -26.46
C PHE A 223 6.24 10.82 -25.96
N THR A 224 5.00 11.06 -26.34
CA THR A 224 4.27 12.31 -26.07
C THR A 224 3.06 12.04 -25.17
N THR A 225 2.37 13.10 -24.76
CA THR A 225 1.06 13.00 -24.09
C THR A 225 0.09 12.10 -24.88
N ASP A 226 0.04 12.23 -26.21
CA ASP A 226 -0.91 11.48 -27.05
C ASP A 226 -0.64 9.97 -27.05
N ASP A 227 0.63 9.57 -26.94
CA ASP A 227 1.00 8.16 -26.83
C ASP A 227 0.50 7.56 -25.51
N ILE A 228 0.62 8.31 -24.42
CA ILE A 228 0.14 7.90 -23.09
C ILE A 228 -1.38 7.81 -23.11
N VAL A 229 -2.08 8.82 -23.65
CA VAL A 229 -3.55 8.79 -23.78
C VAL A 229 -4.00 7.57 -24.60
N SER A 230 -3.35 7.32 -25.74
CA SER A 230 -3.64 6.15 -26.58
C SER A 230 -3.42 4.82 -25.84
N ALA A 231 -2.46 4.77 -24.91
CA ALA A 231 -2.23 3.60 -24.07
C ALA A 231 -3.30 3.46 -22.96
N LEU A 232 -3.73 4.57 -22.34
CA LEU A 232 -4.78 4.60 -21.32
C LEU A 232 -6.11 4.06 -21.88
N GLU A 233 -6.49 4.45 -23.09
CA GLU A 233 -7.74 4.02 -23.75
C GLU A 233 -7.83 2.49 -23.97
N ARG A 234 -6.69 1.80 -23.98
CA ARG A 234 -6.62 0.34 -24.18
C ARG A 234 -6.69 -0.46 -22.88
N LEU A 235 -6.58 0.21 -21.73
CA LEU A 235 -6.61 -0.45 -20.43
C LEU A 235 -8.06 -0.70 -20.00
N VAL A 236 -8.31 -1.90 -19.48
CA VAL A 236 -9.54 -2.19 -18.73
C VAL A 236 -9.22 -1.93 -17.25
N PRO A 237 -9.86 -0.93 -16.61
CA PRO A 237 -9.51 -0.55 -15.25
C PRO A 237 -9.72 -1.70 -14.25
N LEU A 238 -8.74 -1.93 -13.38
CA LEU A 238 -8.87 -2.85 -12.24
C LEU A 238 -10.04 -2.48 -11.32
N SER A 239 -10.43 -1.20 -11.28
CA SER A 239 -11.63 -0.77 -10.53
C SER A 239 -12.94 -1.33 -11.07
N VAL A 240 -12.97 -1.78 -12.34
CA VAL A 240 -14.10 -2.50 -12.93
C VAL A 240 -14.05 -3.96 -12.49
N SER A 241 -12.91 -4.63 -12.65
CA SER A 241 -12.75 -6.06 -12.29
C SER A 241 -12.81 -6.33 -10.79
N CYS A 242 -12.46 -5.34 -9.97
CA CYS A 242 -12.48 -5.41 -8.51
C CYS A 242 -13.57 -4.53 -7.89
N ARG A 243 -14.63 -4.21 -8.65
CA ARG A 243 -15.71 -3.31 -8.24
C ARG A 243 -16.30 -3.65 -6.87
N GLU A 244 -16.63 -4.92 -6.65
CA GLU A 244 -17.24 -5.40 -5.41
C GLU A 244 -16.29 -5.18 -4.23
N THR A 245 -14.99 -5.40 -4.43
CA THR A 245 -13.96 -5.15 -3.41
C THR A 245 -13.84 -3.66 -3.10
N VAL A 246 -13.85 -2.78 -4.11
CA VAL A 246 -13.79 -1.32 -3.89
C VAL A 246 -15.03 -0.85 -3.12
N GLU A 247 -16.22 -1.27 -3.54
CA GLU A 247 -17.48 -0.91 -2.89
C GLU A 247 -17.53 -1.41 -1.44
N TYR A 248 -17.08 -2.64 -1.19
CA TYR A 248 -16.95 -3.18 0.16
C TYR A 248 -16.01 -2.35 1.05
N LEU A 249 -14.82 -2.01 0.56
CA LEU A 249 -13.85 -1.21 1.31
C LEU A 249 -14.32 0.23 1.57
N ARG A 250 -15.05 0.82 0.62
CA ARG A 250 -15.69 2.13 0.80
C ARG A 250 -16.75 2.10 1.89
N GLY A 251 -17.57 1.04 1.96
CA GLY A 251 -18.49 0.82 3.08
C GLY A 251 -17.75 0.67 4.42
N TRP A 252 -16.66 -0.07 4.43
CA TRP A 252 -15.81 -0.27 5.61
C TRP A 252 -15.23 1.06 6.14
N LEU A 253 -14.83 1.97 5.25
CA LEU A 253 -14.41 3.33 5.59
C LEU A 253 -15.56 4.16 6.18
N GLN A 254 -16.75 4.09 5.60
CA GLN A 254 -17.93 4.80 6.10
C GLN A 254 -18.36 4.33 7.49
N GLU A 255 -18.17 3.05 7.80
CA GLU A 255 -18.38 2.47 9.13
C GLU A 255 -17.29 2.86 10.15
N GLY A 256 -16.26 3.60 9.74
CA GLY A 256 -15.18 4.07 10.62
C GLY A 256 -14.16 2.98 10.98
N ARG A 257 -14.07 1.90 10.18
CA ARG A 257 -13.13 0.80 10.41
C ARG A 257 -11.75 1.03 9.78
N ALA A 258 -11.63 2.01 8.90
CA ALA A 258 -10.38 2.50 8.32
C ALA A 258 -10.42 4.01 8.11
N GLN A 259 -9.24 4.63 8.03
CA GLN A 259 -9.05 6.02 7.63
C GLN A 259 -8.73 6.13 6.14
N SER A 260 -9.20 7.17 5.46
CA SER A 260 -8.74 7.45 4.09
C SER A 260 -7.26 7.84 4.07
N ALA A 261 -6.49 7.31 3.12
CA ALA A 261 -5.12 7.77 2.89
C ALA A 261 -5.04 9.13 2.16
N SER A 262 -6.14 9.58 1.54
CA SER A 262 -6.21 10.76 0.68
C SER A 262 -7.00 11.93 1.29
N PHE A 263 -8.03 11.64 2.09
CA PHE A 263 -8.91 12.65 2.69
C PHE A 263 -8.83 12.66 4.22
N ARG A 264 -8.90 13.85 4.85
CA ARG A 264 -8.71 13.97 6.30
C ARG A 264 -9.87 13.38 7.08
N GLU A 265 -11.07 13.56 6.57
CA GLU A 265 -12.29 13.06 7.19
C GLU A 265 -12.92 11.95 6.32
N ASN A 266 -13.38 10.87 6.96
CA ASN A 266 -14.05 9.79 6.24
C ASN A 266 -15.34 10.26 5.56
N ARG A 267 -16.02 11.26 6.12
CA ARG A 267 -17.21 11.87 5.50
C ARG A 267 -16.84 12.60 4.21
N GLU A 268 -15.75 13.36 4.22
CA GLU A 268 -15.22 14.01 3.01
C GLU A 268 -14.86 12.97 1.94
N ALA A 269 -14.17 11.89 2.33
CA ALA A 269 -13.85 10.80 1.42
C ALA A 269 -15.12 10.22 0.76
N SER A 270 -16.17 9.99 1.57
CA SER A 270 -17.41 9.38 1.08
C SER A 270 -18.17 10.18 0.04
N VAL A 271 -18.01 11.51 0.05
CA VAL A 271 -18.63 12.41 -0.92
C VAL A 271 -17.77 12.56 -2.18
N ASN A 272 -16.44 12.37 -2.04
CA ASN A 272 -15.46 12.59 -3.11
C ASN A 272 -14.86 11.30 -3.67
N PHE A 273 -15.49 10.15 -3.42
CA PHE A 273 -15.06 8.89 -4.01
C PHE A 273 -15.01 8.99 -5.53
N VAL A 274 -13.88 8.55 -6.10
CA VAL A 274 -13.73 8.48 -7.56
C VAL A 274 -14.81 7.55 -8.12
N PRO A 275 -15.65 8.00 -9.07
CA PRO A 275 -16.71 7.15 -9.62
C PRO A 275 -16.11 5.93 -10.33
N LEU A 276 -16.71 4.77 -10.09
CA LEU A 276 -16.29 3.51 -10.72
C LEU A 276 -16.80 3.47 -12.17
N PRO A 277 -15.93 3.23 -13.18
CA PRO A 277 -16.32 3.16 -14.58
C PRO A 277 -17.41 2.09 -14.81
N SER A 278 -18.43 2.39 -15.61
CA SER A 278 -19.49 1.42 -15.87
C SER A 278 -18.92 0.18 -16.59
N PRO A 279 -19.34 -1.04 -16.21
CA PRO A 279 -18.84 -2.27 -16.82
C PRO A 279 -19.21 -2.41 -18.31
N PHE A 280 -20.17 -1.60 -18.80
CA PHE A 280 -20.60 -1.57 -20.19
C PHE A 280 -19.97 -0.44 -21.01
N SER A 281 -19.00 0.29 -20.43
CA SER A 281 -18.29 1.40 -21.09
C SER A 281 -16.98 0.95 -21.75
N THR A 282 -17.00 -0.20 -22.41
CA THR A 282 -15.94 -0.56 -23.35
C THR A 282 -16.49 -0.33 -24.75
N ASN A 283 -15.88 0.60 -25.49
CA ASN A 283 -16.12 0.78 -26.93
C ASN A 283 -15.64 -0.45 -27.70
#